data_AF-A0A2P9AQ66-F1
#
_entry.id   AF-A0A2P9AQ66-F1
#
_cell.length_a   1.000
_cell.length_b   1.000
_cell.length_c   1.000
_cell.angle_alpha   90.00
_cell.angle_beta   90.00
_cell.angle_gamma   90.00
#
_symmetry.space_group_name_H-M   'P 1'
#
loop_
_entity.id
_entity.type
_entity.pdbx_description
1 polymer ?
#
loop_
_entity_poly.entity_id
_entity_poly.type
_entity_poly.pdbx_seq_one_letter_code
_entity_poly.pdbx_strand_id
1 'polypeptide(L)' 'MMPEGAAAELMKWTKRGPKWTKAVEACMACIEGEGTPEDVRKAFEIAAKEEGLLRSSSN' A
#
# COMPACT_ATOMS: atom_id res chain seq x y z
N MET A 1 11.68 -7.21 -8.30
CA MET A 1 11.97 -5.86 -7.80
C MET A 1 11.02 -5.60 -6.65
N MET A 2 11.57 -5.42 -5.46
CA MET A 2 10.92 -5.68 -4.17
C MET A 2 9.81 -4.67 -3.79
N PRO A 3 8.82 -5.08 -2.98
CA PRO A 3 7.78 -4.21 -2.41
C PRO A 3 8.27 -3.25 -1.30
N GLU A 4 9.57 -3.23 -0.99
CA GLU A 4 10.17 -2.41 0.09
C GLU A 4 9.82 -0.91 -0.03
N GLY A 5 9.74 -0.38 -1.25
CA GLY A 5 9.30 1.00 -1.48
C GLY A 5 7.86 1.25 -1.07
N ALA A 6 6.94 0.31 -1.34
CA ALA A 6 5.53 0.43 -0.97
C ALA A 6 5.34 0.33 0.55
N ALA A 7 6.05 -0.61 1.21
CA ALA A 7 5.98 -0.72 2.67
C ALA A 7 6.55 0.53 3.38
N ALA A 8 7.67 1.08 2.90
CA ALA A 8 8.26 2.29 3.45
C ALA A 8 7.34 3.52 3.28
N GLU A 9 6.63 3.60 2.15
CA GLU A 9 5.65 4.66 1.93
C GLU A 9 4.44 4.50 2.85
N LEU A 10 3.91 3.29 3.05
CA LEU A 10 2.82 2.99 4.00
C LEU A 10 3.16 3.44 5.42
N MET A 11 4.41 3.31 5.86
CA MET A 11 4.82 3.76 7.20
C MET A 11 4.75 5.29 7.38
N LYS A 12 4.80 6.07 6.30
CA LYS A 12 4.68 7.53 6.34
C LYS A 12 3.23 8.02 6.45
N TRP A 13 2.27 7.13 6.27
CA TRP A 13 0.85 7.46 6.25
C TRP A 13 0.34 7.73 7.66
N THR A 14 -0.45 8.79 7.79
CA THR A 14 -0.93 9.27 9.10
C THR A 14 -2.30 8.70 9.44
N LYS A 15 -3.10 8.28 8.45
CA LYS A 15 -4.41 7.65 8.63
C LYS A 15 -4.30 6.15 8.38
N ARG A 16 -3.98 5.44 9.46
CA ARG A 16 -3.97 3.96 9.49
C ARG A 16 -5.39 3.40 9.57
N GLY A 17 -6.18 3.66 8.53
CA GLY A 17 -7.54 3.16 8.38
C GLY A 17 -7.60 1.67 8.04
N PRO A 18 -8.81 1.08 7.96
CA PRO A 18 -8.99 -0.34 7.66
C PRO A 18 -8.39 -0.76 6.31
N LYS A 19 -8.25 0.17 5.34
CA LYS A 19 -7.57 -0.11 4.07
C LYS A 19 -6.05 -0.04 4.15
N TRP A 20 -5.50 0.79 5.04
CA TRP A 20 -4.06 0.79 5.33
C TRP A 20 -3.62 -0.56 5.87
N THR A 21 -4.38 -1.12 6.82
CA THR A 21 -4.12 -2.45 7.38
C THR A 21 -4.11 -3.52 6.29
N LYS A 22 -5.12 -3.52 5.40
CA LYS A 22 -5.16 -4.44 4.25
C LYS A 22 -3.96 -4.32 3.31
N ALA A 23 -3.44 -3.11 3.10
CA ALA A 23 -2.26 -2.90 2.27
C ALA A 23 -0.97 -3.41 2.95
N VAL A 24 -0.87 -3.27 4.27
CA VAL A 24 0.22 -3.87 5.06
C VAL A 24 0.14 -5.39 5.05
N GLU A 25 -1.04 -5.96 5.27
CA GLU A 25 -1.27 -7.42 5.21
C GLU A 25 -0.91 -7.99 3.83
N ALA A 26 -1.29 -7.31 2.75
CA ALA A 26 -0.89 -7.70 1.40
C ALA A 26 0.65 -7.64 1.22
N CYS A 27 1.30 -6.59 1.73
CA CYS A 27 2.76 -6.49 1.75
C CYS A 27 3.41 -7.65 2.49
N MET A 28 2.89 -8.00 3.67
CA MET A 28 3.39 -9.14 4.48
C MET A 28 3.21 -10.46 3.72
N ALA A 29 2.04 -10.73 3.16
CA ALA A 29 1.79 -11.93 2.36
C ALA A 29 2.73 -12.03 1.15
N CYS A 30 3.05 -10.91 0.49
CA CYS A 30 4.01 -10.88 -0.60
C CYS A 30 5.46 -11.14 -0.15
N ILE A 31 5.84 -10.70 1.06
CA ILE A 31 7.14 -11.00 1.67
C ILE A 31 7.24 -12.47 2.04
N GLU A 32 6.15 -13.06 2.53
CA GLU A 32 6.04 -14.49 2.85
C GLU A 32 5.98 -15.38 1.60
N GLY A 33 5.84 -14.78 0.41
CA GLY A 33 5.76 -15.49 -0.87
C GLY A 33 4.37 -16.07 -1.17
N GLU A 34 3.37 -15.76 -0.34
CA GLU A 34 1.96 -16.15 -0.51
C GLU A 34 1.16 -15.12 -1.33
N GLY A 35 1.66 -13.90 -1.47
CA GLY A 35 1.04 -12.81 -2.22
C GLY A 35 1.82 -12.42 -3.47
N THR A 36 1.13 -11.88 -4.47
CA THR A 36 1.79 -11.30 -5.64
C THR A 36 2.10 -9.81 -5.42
N PRO A 37 3.19 -9.29 -6.01
CA PRO A 37 3.48 -7.86 -5.99
C PRO A 37 2.37 -7.01 -6.65
N GLU A 38 1.53 -7.61 -7.50
CA GLU A 38 0.36 -6.95 -8.09
C GLU A 38 -0.76 -6.74 -7.08
N ASP A 39 -1.03 -7.71 -6.21
CA ASP A 39 -2.01 -7.59 -5.12
C ASP A 39 -1.60 -6.51 -4.12
N VAL A 40 -0.31 -6.45 -3.76
CA VAL A 40 0.26 -5.39 -2.93
C VAL A 40 -0.01 -4.03 -3.56
N ARG A 41 0.30 -3.88 -4.86
CA ARG A 41 0.12 -2.61 -5.57
C ARG A 41 -1.34 -2.19 -5.61
N LYS A 42 -2.28 -3.12 -5.86
CA LYS A 42 -3.72 -2.85 -5.81
C LYS A 42 -4.17 -2.43 -4.42
N ALA A 43 -3.82 -3.18 -3.38
CA ALA A 43 -4.22 -2.88 -2.00
C ALA A 43 -3.68 -1.49 -1.57
N PHE A 44 -2.43 -1.20 -1.92
CA PHE A 44 -1.79 0.08 -1.69
C PHE A 44 -2.51 1.23 -2.43
N GLU A 45 -2.88 1.05 -3.70
CA GLU A 45 -3.58 2.09 -4.46
C GLU A 45 -4.96 2.41 -3.87
N ILE A 46 -5.70 1.39 -3.41
CA ILE A 46 -7.00 1.58 -2.75
C ILE A 46 -6.81 2.31 -1.41
N ALA A 47 -5.79 1.93 -0.65
CA ALA A 47 -5.47 2.58 0.61
C ALA A 47 -5.03 4.05 0.38
N ALA A 48 -4.26 4.33 -0.68
CA ALA A 48 -3.79 5.67 -1.02
C ALA A 48 -4.94 6.58 -1.50
N LYS A 49 -5.92 6.01 -2.21
CA LYS A 49 -7.19 6.69 -2.55
C LYS A 49 -7.98 7.07 -1.31
N GLU A 50 -8.03 6.19 -0.30
CA GLU A 50 -8.77 6.43 0.93
C GLU A 50 -8.09 7.47 1.84
N GLU A 51 -6.76 7.45 1.94
CA GLU A 51 -6.02 8.47 2.69
C GLU A 51 -6.04 9.84 1.98
N GLY A 52 -6.35 9.87 0.68
CA GLY A 52 -6.28 11.07 -0.16
C GLY A 52 -4.86 11.41 -0.61
N LEU A 53 -3.93 10.45 -0.49
CA LEU A 53 -2.55 10.56 -0.94
C LEU A 53 -2.39 10.46 -2.45
N LEU A 54 -3.37 9.86 -3.14
CA LEU A 54 -3.57 10.04 -4.58
C LEU A 54 -4.13 11.44 -4.83
N ARG A 55 -3.34 12.45 -4.50
CA ARG A 55 -3.52 13.77 -5.06
C ARG A 55 -3.11 13.64 -6.52
N SER A 56 -4.10 13.58 -7.41
CA SER A 56 -3.87 13.82 -8.83
C SER A 56 -2.94 15.03 -8.94
N SER A 57 -1.74 14.83 -9.47
CA SER A 57 -0.89 15.95 -9.88
C SER A 57 -1.61 16.67 -11.02
N SER A 58 -2.55 17.54 -10.66
CA SER A 58 -2.94 18.69 -11.46
C SER A 58 -2.11 19.86 -10.94
N ASN A 59 -0.97 20.10 -11.58
CA ASN A 59 -0.54 21.45 -11.93
C ASN A 59 0.48 21.41 -13.06
#